data_AF-A0A7Y7ZEW2-F1
#
_entry.id   AF-A0A7Y7ZEW2-F1
#
_cell.length_a   1.000
_cell.length_b   1.000
_cell.length_c   1.000
_cell.angle_alpha   90.00
_cell.angle_beta   90.00
_cell.angle_gamma   90.00
#
_symmetry.space_group_name_H-M   'P 1'
#
loop_
_entity.id
_entity.type
_entity.pdbx_description
1 polymer ?
#
loop_
_entity_poly.entity_id
_entity_poly.type
_entity_poly.pdbx_seq_one_letter_code
_entity_poly.pdbx_strand_id
1 'polypeptide(L)'
;MQTHEMKKHVLQGLEAAGWKAVDDKSLSLPCVAKKDFETAAGVKTALAYVVDTPDACLRVSGEYTSEGNNVLSTTAFYVWYRPRPTSPTTIDVDEHLFKLREEVLPEDLIAGAKVFAQAAEKEISESYAVRLHRHQS
;
A
#
# COMPACT_ATOMS: atom_id res chain seq x y z
N MET A 1 -6.81 -18.10 -0.31
CA MET A 1 -5.61 -17.88 0.55
C MET A 1 -6.03 -17.33 1.92
N GLN A 2 -5.32 -17.64 3.01
CA GLN A 2 -5.62 -17.05 4.33
C GLN A 2 -5.10 -15.61 4.41
N THR A 3 -5.71 -14.75 5.24
CA THR A 3 -5.33 -13.35 5.41
C THR A 3 -3.86 -13.16 5.76
N HIS A 4 -3.30 -14.02 6.61
CA HIS A 4 -1.90 -13.96 7.00
C HIS A 4 -0.95 -14.17 5.80
N GLU A 5 -1.24 -15.15 4.95
CA GLU A 5 -0.50 -15.40 3.72
C GLU A 5 -0.67 -14.26 2.72
N MET A 6 -1.88 -13.69 2.60
CA MET A 6 -2.11 -12.51 1.75
C MET A 6 -1.24 -11.32 2.18
N LYS A 7 -1.20 -11.02 3.49
CA LYS A 7 -0.37 -9.95 4.05
C LYS A 7 1.12 -10.16 3.78
N LYS A 8 1.59 -11.41 3.84
CA LYS A 8 2.99 -11.76 3.53
C LYS A 8 3.36 -11.40 2.08
N HIS A 9 2.49 -11.70 1.13
CA HIS A 9 2.73 -11.34 -0.28
C HIS A 9 2.63 -9.83 -0.54
N VAL A 10 1.71 -9.13 0.14
CA VAL A 10 1.69 -7.67 0.10
C VAL A 10 2.99 -7.09 0.65
N LEU A 11 3.46 -7.57 1.81
CA LEU A 11 4.72 -7.13 2.40
C LEU A 11 5.90 -7.35 1.46
N GLN A 12 5.99 -8.51 0.80
CA GLN A 12 7.03 -8.78 -0.20
C GLN A 12 7.04 -7.75 -1.34
N GLY A 13 5.86 -7.33 -1.83
CA GLY A 13 5.76 -6.29 -2.84
C GLY A 13 6.20 -4.91 -2.33
N LEU A 14 5.83 -4.57 -1.09
CA LEU A 14 6.25 -3.32 -0.43
C LEU A 14 7.77 -3.29 -0.18
N GLU A 15 8.35 -4.39 0.29
CA GLU A 15 9.79 -4.54 0.52
C GLU A 15 10.59 -4.39 -0.78
N ALA A 16 10.10 -4.99 -1.86
CA ALA A 16 10.69 -4.81 -3.20
C ALA A 16 10.61 -3.35 -3.71
N ALA A 17 9.72 -2.53 -3.14
CA ALA A 17 9.60 -1.10 -3.40
C ALA A 17 10.32 -0.21 -2.36
N GLY A 18 11.15 -0.81 -1.49
CA GLY A 18 11.98 -0.11 -0.51
C GLY A 18 11.27 0.24 0.80
N TRP A 19 10.08 -0.30 1.05
CA TRP A 19 9.46 -0.26 2.38
C TRP A 19 10.10 -1.32 3.28
N LYS A 20 9.91 -1.20 4.59
CA LYS A 20 10.39 -2.16 5.60
C LYS A 20 9.24 -2.63 6.45
N ALA A 21 9.27 -3.89 6.90
CA ALA A 21 8.32 -4.35 7.92
C ALA A 21 8.35 -3.44 9.16
N VAL A 22 7.19 -3.23 9.82
CA VAL A 22 7.12 -2.40 11.03
C VAL A 22 7.83 -3.09 12.20
N ASP A 23 7.63 -4.41 12.32
CA ASP A 23 8.16 -5.33 13.33
C ASP A 23 7.98 -6.80 12.90
N ASP A 24 8.53 -7.76 13.67
CA ASP A 24 8.36 -9.21 13.40
C ASP A 24 6.91 -9.69 13.52
N LYS A 25 6.02 -8.86 14.11
CA LYS A 25 4.59 -9.15 14.32
C LYS A 25 3.70 -8.46 13.30
N SER A 26 4.25 -7.84 12.26
CA SER A 26 3.53 -6.95 11.35
C SER A 26 2.40 -7.63 10.61
N LEU A 27 2.46 -8.96 10.46
CA LEU A 27 1.40 -9.75 9.85
C LEU A 27 0.16 -9.96 10.76
N SER A 28 0.31 -9.76 12.08
CA SER A 28 -0.78 -9.83 13.06
C SER A 28 -1.56 -8.52 13.18
N LEU A 29 -0.94 -7.38 12.85
CA LEU A 29 -1.55 -6.06 12.92
C LEU A 29 -1.97 -5.58 11.52
N PRO A 30 -2.86 -4.57 11.42
CA PRO A 30 -3.17 -3.94 10.15
C PRO A 30 -1.98 -3.22 9.54
N CYS A 31 -1.13 -2.58 10.34
CA CYS A 31 0.07 -1.91 9.86
C CYS A 31 1.17 -2.94 9.55
N VAL A 32 1.57 -3.06 8.29
CA VAL A 32 2.49 -4.12 7.83
C VAL A 32 3.87 -3.59 7.46
N ALA A 33 3.97 -2.35 6.99
CA ALA A 33 5.23 -1.78 6.53
C ALA A 33 5.33 -0.27 6.79
N LYS A 34 6.56 0.24 6.75
CA LYS A 34 6.90 1.65 6.90
C LYS A 34 8.01 2.05 5.94
N LYS A 35 8.07 3.34 5.60
CA LYS A 35 9.15 3.92 4.80
C LYS A 35 9.45 5.33 5.27
N ASP A 36 10.72 5.64 5.42
CA ASP A 36 11.19 6.95 5.89
C ASP A 36 11.49 7.87 4.71
N PHE A 37 11.14 9.14 4.87
CA PHE A 37 11.32 10.21 3.89
C PHE A 37 12.04 11.39 4.52
N GLU A 38 13.10 11.85 3.87
CA GLU A 38 13.78 13.09 4.24
C GLU A 38 12.93 14.29 3.84
N THR A 39 12.71 15.21 4.78
CA THR A 39 11.91 16.42 4.57
C THR A 39 12.62 17.64 5.16
N ALA A 40 12.15 18.84 4.81
CA ALA A 40 12.68 20.08 5.38
C ALA A 40 12.45 20.20 6.90
N ALA A 41 11.52 19.41 7.45
CA ALA A 41 11.23 19.33 8.89
C ALA A 41 11.92 18.13 9.58
N GLY A 42 12.85 17.45 8.90
CA GLY A 42 13.48 16.20 9.34
C GLY A 42 12.81 14.95 8.78
N VAL A 43 13.26 13.78 9.25
CA VAL A 43 12.75 12.48 8.79
C VAL A 43 11.29 12.30 9.20
N LYS A 44 10.46 11.89 8.24
CA LYS A 44 9.06 11.48 8.48
C LYS A 44 8.81 10.08 7.95
N THR A 45 8.01 9.31 8.68
CA THR A 45 7.70 7.93 8.34
C THR A 45 6.30 7.81 7.74
N ALA A 46 6.21 7.21 6.57
CA ALA A 46 4.96 6.71 6.00
C ALA A 46 4.68 5.29 6.50
N LEU A 47 3.41 4.96 6.68
CA LEU A 47 2.92 3.67 7.13
C LEU A 47 2.00 3.06 6.08
N ALA A 48 2.09 1.75 5.90
CA ALA A 48 1.25 0.97 5.00
C ALA A 48 0.43 -0.04 5.81
N TYR A 49 -0.86 -0.08 5.54
CA TYR A 49 -1.84 -0.90 6.24
C TYR A 49 -2.49 -1.89 5.27
N VAL A 50 -2.76 -3.11 5.75
CA VAL A 50 -3.48 -4.14 5.04
C VAL A 50 -4.67 -4.59 5.88
N VAL A 51 -5.86 -4.40 5.33
CA VAL A 51 -7.12 -4.82 5.92
C VAL A 51 -7.79 -5.79 4.96
N ASP A 52 -8.10 -6.98 5.44
CA ASP A 52 -8.84 -8.00 4.70
C ASP A 52 -10.24 -8.14 5.30
N THR A 53 -11.26 -7.91 4.47
CA THR A 53 -12.67 -8.13 4.78
C THR A 53 -13.13 -9.30 3.92
N PRO A 54 -13.21 -10.53 4.47
CA PRO A 54 -13.35 -11.73 3.64
C PRO A 54 -14.54 -11.76 2.69
N ASP A 55 -15.63 -11.12 3.07
CA ASP A 55 -16.86 -11.05 2.28
C ASP A 55 -16.88 -9.87 1.29
N ALA A 56 -15.82 -9.05 1.24
CA ALA A 56 -15.79 -7.82 0.45
C ALA A 56 -14.48 -7.61 -0.33
N CYS A 57 -13.36 -7.36 0.36
CA CYS A 57 -12.09 -7.03 -0.30
C CYS A 57 -10.89 -7.14 0.62
N LEU A 58 -9.70 -7.18 0.02
CA LEU A 58 -8.45 -6.79 0.65
C LEU A 58 -8.09 -5.36 0.22
N ARG A 59 -7.72 -4.52 1.17
CA ARG A 59 -7.30 -3.14 0.94
C ARG A 59 -5.88 -2.94 1.46
N VAL A 60 -5.03 -2.36 0.64
CA VAL A 60 -3.74 -1.79 1.03
C VAL A 60 -3.89 -0.27 1.02
N SER A 61 -3.61 0.40 2.13
CA SER A 61 -3.78 1.86 2.27
C SER A 61 -2.61 2.49 3.03
N GLY A 62 -2.43 3.79 2.90
CA GLY A 62 -1.30 4.51 3.51
C GLY A 62 -1.67 5.56 4.54
N GLU A 63 -0.71 5.87 5.40
CA GLU A 63 -0.73 7.08 6.22
C GLU A 63 0.64 7.77 6.14
N TYR A 64 0.62 9.07 5.84
CA TYR A 64 1.80 9.93 5.92
C TYR A 64 1.35 11.33 6.33
N THR A 65 1.66 11.72 7.57
CA THR A 65 1.27 13.04 8.09
C THR A 65 2.31 14.09 7.69
N SER A 66 1.90 15.04 6.85
CA SER A 66 2.66 16.25 6.58
C SER A 66 1.80 17.50 6.69
N GLU A 67 2.34 18.54 7.34
CA GLU A 67 1.67 19.84 7.52
C GLU A 67 0.24 19.74 8.07
N GLY A 68 0.00 18.78 8.97
CA GLY A 68 -1.31 18.55 9.59
C GLY A 68 -2.30 17.75 8.74
N ASN A 69 -1.90 17.28 7.56
CA ASN A 69 -2.73 16.47 6.67
C ASN A 69 -2.13 15.08 6.42
N ASN A 70 -2.99 14.07 6.25
CA ASN A 70 -2.55 12.77 5.75
C ASN A 70 -2.52 12.80 4.21
N VAL A 71 -1.31 12.86 3.65
CA VAL A 71 -1.05 12.90 2.21
C VAL A 71 -1.54 11.62 1.51
N LEU A 72 -1.51 10.48 2.20
CA LEU A 72 -1.93 9.19 1.64
C LEU A 72 -3.40 8.86 1.91
N SER A 73 -4.21 9.82 2.37
CA SER A 73 -5.61 9.57 2.78
C SER A 73 -6.50 9.00 1.67
N THR A 74 -6.15 9.22 0.40
CA THR A 74 -6.86 8.71 -0.78
C THR A 74 -6.06 7.67 -1.56
N THR A 75 -4.84 7.32 -1.13
CA THR A 75 -3.98 6.35 -1.83
C THR A 75 -4.26 4.95 -1.31
N ALA A 76 -4.79 4.07 -2.16
CA ALA A 76 -5.11 2.71 -1.76
C ALA A 76 -5.28 1.76 -2.95
N PHE A 77 -4.68 0.58 -2.83
CA PHE A 77 -4.92 -0.54 -3.72
C PHE A 77 -6.00 -1.47 -3.15
N TYR A 78 -6.89 -1.96 -4.01
CA TYR A 78 -7.97 -2.87 -3.62
C TYR A 78 -7.96 -4.16 -4.43
N VAL A 79 -8.13 -5.30 -3.75
CA VAL A 79 -8.58 -6.55 -4.34
C VAL A 79 -10.04 -6.77 -3.93
N TRP A 80 -10.97 -6.45 -4.81
CA TRP A 80 -12.39 -6.67 -4.59
C TRP A 80 -12.75 -8.12 -4.87
N TYR A 81 -13.24 -8.81 -3.84
CA TYR A 81 -13.71 -10.18 -3.94
C TYR A 81 -15.08 -10.18 -4.61
N ARG A 82 -15.10 -10.49 -5.90
CA ARG A 82 -16.33 -10.39 -6.69
C ARG A 82 -17.27 -11.56 -6.43
N PRO A 83 -18.59 -11.35 -6.53
CA PRO A 83 -19.55 -12.44 -6.68
C PRO A 83 -19.86 -12.80 -8.16
N ARG A 84 -19.28 -12.13 -9.17
CA ARG A 84 -19.63 -12.35 -10.60
C ARG A 84 -18.44 -12.39 -11.58
N PRO A 85 -18.54 -13.18 -12.68
CA PRO A 85 -17.41 -13.59 -13.53
C PRO A 85 -16.98 -12.58 -14.60
N THR A 86 -17.76 -11.51 -14.84
CA THR A 86 -17.65 -10.72 -16.08
C THR A 86 -16.74 -9.50 -15.93
N SER A 87 -15.58 -9.64 -15.28
CA SER A 87 -14.79 -8.45 -14.98
C SER A 87 -13.30 -8.60 -15.08
N PRO A 88 -12.60 -7.48 -15.31
CA PRO A 88 -11.20 -7.52 -15.65
C PRO A 88 -10.42 -8.16 -14.50
N THR A 89 -9.68 -9.22 -14.82
CA THR A 89 -8.78 -9.92 -13.89
C THR A 89 -7.39 -9.30 -13.88
N THR A 90 -7.23 -8.14 -14.52
CA THR A 90 -6.00 -7.36 -14.57
C THR A 90 -6.09 -6.23 -13.57
N ILE A 91 -4.95 -5.87 -12.97
CA ILE A 91 -4.84 -4.62 -12.20
C ILE A 91 -5.04 -3.47 -13.19
N ASP A 92 -6.07 -2.66 -12.97
CA ASP A 92 -6.30 -1.46 -13.77
C ASP A 92 -5.39 -0.30 -13.33
N VAL A 93 -5.39 0.76 -14.12
CA VAL A 93 -4.64 2.01 -13.82
C VAL A 93 -5.13 2.69 -12.54
N ASP A 94 -6.30 2.31 -12.03
CA ASP A 94 -6.96 2.92 -10.86
C ASP A 94 -6.72 2.11 -9.57
N GLU A 95 -5.67 1.29 -9.53
CA GLU A 95 -5.26 0.52 -8.34
C GLU A 95 -6.30 -0.52 -7.88
N HIS A 96 -7.13 -1.02 -8.80
CA HIS A 96 -8.13 -2.03 -8.50
C HIS A 96 -7.83 -3.37 -9.18
N LEU A 97 -8.04 -4.43 -8.41
CA LEU A 97 -8.11 -5.80 -8.88
C LEU A 97 -9.42 -6.43 -8.47
N PHE A 98 -9.92 -7.30 -9.32
CA PHE A 98 -11.23 -7.89 -9.22
C PHE A 98 -11.16 -9.38 -9.47
N LYS A 99 -11.38 -10.19 -8.42
CA LYS A 99 -11.13 -11.63 -8.49
C LYS A 99 -11.92 -12.38 -7.42
N LEU A 100 -12.19 -13.66 -7.61
CA LEU A 100 -12.65 -14.50 -6.49
C LEU A 100 -11.54 -14.62 -5.45
N ARG A 101 -11.89 -14.68 -4.17
CA ARG A 101 -10.90 -14.72 -3.07
C ARG A 101 -9.99 -15.95 -3.17
N GLU A 102 -10.56 -17.07 -3.61
CA GLU A 102 -9.90 -18.34 -3.87
C GLU A 102 -8.96 -18.30 -5.07
N GLU A 103 -9.19 -17.40 -6.02
CA GLU A 103 -8.39 -17.24 -7.22
C GLU A 103 -7.26 -16.21 -7.05
N VAL A 104 -7.25 -15.43 -5.97
CA VAL A 104 -6.17 -14.46 -5.70
C VAL A 104 -4.82 -15.17 -5.60
N LEU A 105 -3.90 -14.77 -6.48
CA LEU A 105 -2.57 -15.33 -6.57
C LEU A 105 -1.56 -14.45 -5.79
N PRO A 106 -0.44 -15.02 -5.33
CA PRO A 106 0.64 -14.26 -4.72
C PRO A 106 1.13 -13.08 -5.58
N GLU A 107 1.29 -13.29 -6.88
CA GLU A 107 1.74 -12.27 -7.84
C GLU A 107 0.79 -11.08 -7.95
N ASP A 108 -0.52 -11.30 -7.79
CA ASP A 108 -1.53 -10.24 -7.79
C ASP A 108 -1.28 -9.26 -6.62
N LEU A 109 -1.01 -9.83 -5.44
CA LEU A 109 -0.77 -9.06 -4.22
C LEU A 109 0.58 -8.34 -4.25
N ILE A 110 1.62 -9.01 -4.78
CA ILE A 110 2.95 -8.40 -4.95
C ILE A 110 2.87 -7.24 -5.96
N ALA A 111 2.18 -7.43 -7.08
CA ALA A 111 2.02 -6.40 -8.10
C ALA A 111 1.18 -5.23 -7.58
N GLY A 112 0.05 -5.49 -6.94
CA GLY A 112 -0.81 -4.45 -6.35
C GLY A 112 -0.10 -3.65 -5.25
N ALA A 113 0.69 -4.31 -4.41
CA ALA A 113 1.52 -3.64 -3.41
C ALA A 113 2.55 -2.70 -4.02
N LYS A 114 3.15 -3.08 -5.16
CA LYS A 114 4.08 -2.21 -5.90
C LYS A 114 3.37 -1.01 -6.52
N VAL A 115 2.16 -1.20 -7.05
CA VAL A 115 1.33 -0.10 -7.57
C VAL A 115 1.02 0.90 -6.45
N PHE A 116 0.52 0.43 -5.31
CA PHE A 116 0.32 1.28 -4.13
C PHE A 116 1.61 2.01 -3.72
N ALA A 117 2.74 1.31 -3.65
CA ALA A 117 4.00 1.92 -3.25
C ALA A 117 4.46 3.02 -4.22
N GLN A 118 4.24 2.84 -5.53
CA GLN A 118 4.55 3.84 -6.55
C GLN A 118 3.65 5.08 -6.42
N ALA A 119 2.34 4.88 -6.21
CA ALA A 119 1.41 5.97 -5.98
C ALA A 119 1.75 6.73 -4.69
N ALA A 120 2.04 6.01 -3.60
CA ALA A 120 2.44 6.63 -2.34
C ALA A 120 3.74 7.43 -2.46
N GLU A 121 4.73 6.93 -3.20
CA GLU A 121 5.97 7.65 -3.47
C GLU A 121 5.69 8.96 -4.23
N LYS A 122 4.84 8.91 -5.25
CA LYS A 122 4.45 10.07 -6.04
C LYS A 122 3.78 11.13 -5.15
N GLU A 123 2.72 10.76 -4.43
CA GLU A 123 1.97 11.68 -3.57
C GLU A 123 2.86 12.30 -2.47
N ILE A 124 3.70 11.50 -1.80
CA ILE A 124 4.63 12.01 -0.78
C ILE A 124 5.66 12.94 -1.41
N SER A 125 6.17 12.63 -2.60
CA SER A 125 7.16 13.47 -3.28
C SER A 125 6.61 14.84 -3.69
N GLU A 126 5.31 14.94 -3.90
CA GLU A 126 4.60 16.18 -4.23
C GLU A 126 4.22 16.98 -2.96
N SER A 127 4.31 16.37 -1.77
CA SER A 127 4.11 17.08 -0.51
C SER A 127 5.09 18.25 -0.35
N TYR A 128 4.61 19.36 0.22
CA TYR A 128 5.39 20.59 0.30
C TYR A 128 6.69 20.42 1.09
N ALA A 129 6.65 19.74 2.25
CA ALA A 129 7.84 19.45 3.04
C ALA A 129 8.95 18.69 2.28
N VAL A 130 8.59 17.75 1.39
CA VAL A 130 9.56 17.01 0.56
C VAL A 130 10.07 17.86 -0.59
N ARG A 131 9.18 18.60 -1.28
CA ARG A 131 9.58 19.53 -2.35
C ARG A 131 10.52 20.62 -1.85
N LEU A 132 10.25 21.19 -0.68
CA LEU A 132 11.09 22.21 -0.05
C LEU A 132 12.49 21.67 0.24
N HIS A 133 12.60 20.44 0.76
CA HIS A 133 13.88 19.79 1.02
C HIS A 133 14.73 19.68 -0.25
N ARG A 134 14.14 19.21 -1.36
CA ARG A 134 14.82 19.05 -2.65
C ARG A 134 15.35 20.36 -3.24
N HIS A 135 14.75 21.50 -2.88
CA HIS A 135 15.22 22.81 -3.31
C HIS A 135 16.33 23.39 -2.41
N GLN A 136 16.51 22.84 -1.21
CA GLN A 136 17.48 23.31 -0.22
C GLN A 136 18.76 22.43 -0.18
N SER A 137 18.68 21.20 -0.69
CA SER A 137 19.79 20.26 -0.88
C SER A 137 20.56 20.52 -2.17
#